data_AF-A0A6M3ZCA5-F1
#
_entry.id   AF-A0A6M3ZCA5-F1
#
_cell.length_a   1.000
_cell.length_b   1.000
_cell.length_c   1.000
_cell.angle_alpha   90.00
_cell.angle_beta   90.00
_cell.angle_gamma   90.00
#
_symmetry.space_group_name_H-M   'P 1'
#
loop_
_entity.id
_entity.type
_entity.pdbx_description
1 polymer ?
#
loop_
_entity_poly.entity_id
_entity_poly.type
_entity_poly.pdbx_seq_one_letter_code
_entity_poly.pdbx_strand_id
1 'polypeptide(L)'
;MPTRPDHVDKRIKDYIKNKVPHFFINAKDKEEHSVESINESTVNKLDSIIPNERINFNAVAGKFDYRFLLRNKKVKLDETVINEYKRLDRNKKWLMNNEEIKPGEKLYVYKIIKQRLMEIHNDEQLITDVLVKYLYKKKSKFKSTLWECFGEHILENLKINLRNFKACGNCGKMFSPSSNKSKYCNNCSKKNDLR
;
A
#
# COMPACT_ATOMS: atom_id res chain seq x y z
N MET A 1 -20.51 22.20 -27.44
CA MET A 1 -21.16 22.11 -26.12
C MET A 1 -22.44 22.91 -26.16
N PRO A 2 -23.55 22.44 -25.57
CA PRO A 2 -24.78 23.23 -25.51
C PRO A 2 -24.53 24.52 -24.71
N THR A 3 -25.11 25.62 -25.18
CA THR A 3 -25.01 26.93 -24.53
C THR A 3 -25.98 26.94 -23.33
N ARG A 4 -25.46 27.26 -22.15
CA ARG A 4 -26.25 27.33 -20.92
C ARG A 4 -27.25 28.50 -21.00
N PRO A 5 -28.49 28.37 -20.49
CA PRO A 5 -29.45 29.47 -20.41
C PRO A 5 -28.96 30.65 -19.54
N ASP A 6 -29.20 31.88 -19.99
CA ASP A 6 -28.66 33.11 -19.39
C ASP A 6 -28.97 33.28 -17.89
N HIS A 7 -30.19 32.94 -17.47
CA HIS A 7 -30.59 33.07 -16.05
C HIS A 7 -29.79 32.13 -15.14
N VAL A 8 -29.46 30.92 -15.64
CA VAL A 8 -28.68 29.93 -14.89
C VAL A 8 -27.23 30.38 -14.85
N ASP A 9 -26.72 30.87 -15.97
CA ASP A 9 -25.33 31.33 -16.06
C ASP A 9 -25.06 32.53 -15.14
N LYS A 10 -26.00 33.48 -15.07
CA LYS A 10 -25.93 34.63 -14.15
C LYS A 10 -25.88 34.19 -12.69
N ARG A 11 -26.76 33.27 -12.28
CA ARG A 11 -26.76 32.72 -10.90
C ARG A 11 -25.45 32.00 -10.59
N ILE A 12 -24.95 31.17 -11.51
CA ILE A 12 -23.69 30.43 -11.30
C ILE A 12 -22.51 31.39 -11.19
N LYS A 13 -22.42 32.39 -12.08
CA LYS A 13 -21.38 33.44 -12.06
C LYS A 13 -21.28 34.14 -10.71
N ASP A 14 -22.39 34.34 -10.01
CA ASP A 14 -22.36 34.92 -8.66
C ASP A 14 -21.68 34.03 -7.62
N TYR A 15 -21.76 32.70 -7.76
CA TYR A 15 -21.09 31.74 -6.86
C TYR A 15 -19.61 31.47 -7.21
N ILE A 16 -19.21 31.63 -8.48
CA ILE A 16 -17.83 31.31 -8.94
C ILE A 16 -16.89 32.53 -9.01
N LYS A 17 -17.36 33.72 -8.62
CA LYS A 17 -16.53 34.94 -8.57
C LYS A 17 -15.42 34.86 -7.52
N ASN A 18 -15.67 34.15 -6.44
CA ASN A 18 -14.75 34.07 -5.32
C ASN A 18 -13.67 33.01 -5.60
N LYS A 19 -12.51 33.19 -4.98
CA LYS A 19 -11.48 32.15 -4.99
C LYS A 19 -12.02 30.91 -4.29
N VAL A 20 -11.47 29.74 -4.61
CA VAL A 20 -11.86 28.52 -3.91
C VAL A 20 -11.27 28.50 -2.49
N PRO A 21 -11.83 27.72 -1.57
CA PRO A 21 -11.29 27.59 -0.21
C PRO A 21 -9.78 27.24 -0.19
N HIS A 22 -9.08 27.72 0.84
CA HIS A 22 -7.65 27.47 1.10
C HIS A 22 -7.28 25.98 1.00
N PHE A 23 -8.13 25.10 1.52
CA PHE A 23 -7.94 23.64 1.50
C PHE A 23 -7.56 23.06 0.12
N PHE A 24 -7.96 23.71 -0.97
CA PHE A 24 -7.68 23.23 -2.32
C PHE A 24 -6.20 23.25 -2.73
N ILE A 25 -5.32 23.92 -1.96
CA ILE A 25 -3.86 23.74 -2.08
C ILE A 25 -3.50 22.26 -1.91
N ASN A 26 -4.17 21.55 -1.01
CA ASN A 26 -3.87 20.15 -0.70
C ASN A 26 -4.49 19.12 -1.67
N ALA A 27 -5.48 19.51 -2.48
CA ALA A 27 -6.31 18.56 -3.26
C ALA A 27 -6.33 18.81 -4.78
N LYS A 28 -5.93 20.00 -5.25
CA LYS A 28 -6.05 20.43 -6.66
C LYS A 28 -4.83 21.19 -7.20
N ASP A 29 -3.66 21.03 -6.58
CA ASP A 29 -2.40 21.68 -7.00
C ASP A 29 -2.56 23.21 -7.19
N LYS A 30 -3.40 23.82 -6.35
CA LYS A 30 -3.61 25.27 -6.38
C LYS A 30 -2.53 25.97 -5.57
N GLU A 31 -2.06 27.08 -6.11
CA GLU A 31 -1.12 27.96 -5.42
C GLU A 31 -1.85 28.82 -4.38
N GLU A 32 -1.15 29.21 -3.31
CA GLU A 32 -1.72 29.97 -2.18
C GLU A 32 -2.38 31.29 -2.62
N HIS A 33 -1.81 31.97 -3.61
CA HIS A 33 -2.38 33.20 -4.15
C HIS A 33 -3.68 32.98 -4.97
N SER A 34 -3.96 31.75 -5.39
CA SER A 34 -5.11 31.38 -6.22
C SER A 34 -6.33 30.89 -5.40
N VAL A 35 -6.20 30.85 -4.08
CA VAL A 35 -7.23 30.45 -3.12
C VAL A 35 -7.57 31.59 -2.16
N GLU A 36 -8.68 31.46 -1.44
CA GLU A 36 -9.02 32.34 -0.33
C GLU A 36 -8.08 32.11 0.86
N SER A 37 -7.94 33.12 1.72
CA SER A 37 -7.31 32.95 3.03
C SER A 37 -8.12 31.97 3.90
N ILE A 38 -7.44 31.33 4.86
CA ILE A 38 -8.08 30.44 5.83
C ILE A 38 -9.21 31.19 6.55
N ASN A 39 -10.39 30.59 6.59
CA ASN A 39 -11.60 31.16 7.20
C ASN A 39 -12.49 30.06 7.79
N GLU A 40 -13.61 30.43 8.42
CA GLU A 40 -14.53 29.50 9.09
C GLU A 40 -15.53 28.81 8.15
N SER A 41 -15.32 28.87 6.83
CA SER A 41 -16.14 28.09 5.89
C SER A 41 -16.00 26.59 6.16
N THR A 42 -17.04 25.83 5.84
CA THR A 42 -17.10 24.39 6.07
C THR A 42 -15.88 23.65 5.54
N VAL A 43 -15.35 24.06 4.38
CA VAL A 43 -14.19 23.41 3.75
C VAL A 43 -12.87 23.84 4.39
N ASN A 44 -12.70 25.12 4.73
CA ASN A 44 -11.47 25.58 5.39
C ASN A 44 -11.31 25.08 6.81
N LYS A 45 -12.41 24.78 7.51
CA LYS A 45 -12.37 24.08 8.80
C LYS A 45 -11.69 22.71 8.74
N LEU A 46 -11.61 22.06 7.58
CA LEU A 46 -10.86 20.81 7.44
C LEU A 46 -9.37 21.00 7.74
N ASP A 47 -8.82 22.18 7.46
CA ASP A 47 -7.40 22.49 7.70
C ASP A 47 -7.07 22.53 9.20
N SER A 48 -8.02 22.94 10.04
CA SER A 48 -7.85 22.94 11.51
C SER A 48 -8.25 21.61 12.16
N ILE A 49 -9.21 20.88 11.56
CA ILE A 49 -9.67 19.57 12.06
C ILE A 49 -8.66 18.46 11.76
N ILE A 50 -8.02 18.50 10.58
CA ILE A 50 -7.11 17.45 10.12
C ILE A 50 -5.69 17.82 10.54
N PRO A 51 -5.05 17.09 11.47
CA PRO A 51 -3.70 17.39 11.89
C PRO A 51 -2.73 17.23 10.72
N ASN A 52 -1.88 18.24 10.50
CA ASN A 52 -0.79 18.18 9.52
C ASN A 52 0.45 17.46 10.09
N GLU A 53 0.23 16.35 10.78
CA GLU A 53 1.31 15.53 11.34
C GLU A 53 1.66 14.39 10.39
N ARG A 54 2.97 14.18 10.17
CA ARG A 54 3.43 13.01 9.41
C ARG A 54 3.11 11.74 10.18
N ILE A 55 2.29 10.88 9.59
CA ILE A 55 1.95 9.57 10.18
C ILE A 55 3.22 8.71 10.29
N ASN A 56 3.63 8.43 11.53
CA ASN A 56 4.67 7.45 11.79
C ASN A 56 4.05 6.04 11.91
N PHE A 57 4.03 5.30 10.81
CA PHE A 57 3.44 3.96 10.78
C PHE A 57 4.07 2.99 11.79
N ASN A 58 5.34 3.15 12.17
CA ASN A 58 5.92 2.30 13.22
C ASN A 58 5.30 2.59 14.60
N ALA A 59 4.94 3.85 14.88
CA ALA A 59 4.28 4.23 16.11
C ALA A 59 2.82 3.71 16.14
N VAL A 60 2.15 3.69 15.00
CA VAL A 60 0.74 3.28 14.88
C VAL A 60 0.57 1.76 14.78
N ALA A 61 1.28 1.11 13.85
CA ALA A 61 1.10 -0.30 13.50
C ALA A 61 2.15 -1.23 14.11
N GLY A 62 3.17 -0.67 14.77
CA GLY A 62 4.28 -1.44 15.35
C GLY A 62 5.28 -1.94 14.30
N LYS A 63 6.07 -2.95 14.69
CA LYS A 63 7.14 -3.50 13.85
C LYS A 63 6.57 -4.48 12.82
N PHE A 64 6.78 -4.17 11.55
CA PHE A 64 6.44 -5.06 10.45
C PHE A 64 7.32 -6.33 10.45
N ASP A 65 6.68 -7.50 10.42
CA ASP A 65 7.36 -8.80 10.30
C ASP A 65 7.06 -9.43 8.93
N TYR A 66 8.05 -9.41 8.05
CA TYR A 66 7.91 -9.93 6.68
C TYR A 66 7.64 -11.44 6.63
N ARG A 67 7.85 -12.18 7.73
CA ARG A 67 7.61 -13.63 7.78
C ARG A 67 6.13 -13.99 7.60
N PHE A 68 5.22 -13.03 7.76
CA PHE A 68 3.79 -13.19 7.43
C PHE A 68 3.52 -13.18 5.92
N LEU A 69 4.47 -12.70 5.10
CA LEU A 69 4.38 -12.73 3.64
C LEU A 69 4.84 -14.07 3.05
N LEU A 70 5.46 -14.94 3.85
CA LEU A 70 6.02 -16.23 3.41
C LEU A 70 5.03 -17.38 3.64
N ARG A 71 4.95 -18.31 2.69
CA ARG A 71 4.37 -19.64 2.93
C ARG A 71 5.34 -20.49 3.73
N ASN A 72 6.56 -20.66 3.24
CA ASN A 72 7.64 -21.39 3.87
C ASN A 72 8.64 -20.45 4.55
N LYS A 73 8.50 -20.27 5.85
CA LYS A 73 9.38 -19.41 6.67
C LYS A 73 10.86 -19.87 6.65
N LYS A 74 11.12 -21.14 6.33
CA LYS A 74 12.44 -21.77 6.27
C LYS A 74 13.04 -21.83 4.86
N VAL A 75 12.36 -21.28 3.84
CA VAL A 75 12.82 -21.28 2.44
C VAL A 75 14.30 -20.90 2.32
N LYS A 76 15.09 -21.67 1.57
CA LYS A 76 16.50 -21.33 1.31
C LYS A 76 16.55 -20.25 0.22
N LEU A 77 17.57 -19.39 0.24
CA LEU A 77 17.76 -18.45 -0.85
C LEU A 77 18.24 -19.22 -2.08
N ASP A 78 17.69 -18.89 -3.24
CA ASP A 78 18.08 -19.43 -4.53
C ASP A 78 18.73 -18.30 -5.34
N GLU A 79 20.05 -18.37 -5.51
CA GLU A 79 20.81 -17.33 -6.22
C GLU A 79 20.44 -17.26 -7.70
N THR A 80 20.01 -18.36 -8.32
CA THR A 80 19.60 -18.38 -9.73
C THR A 80 18.36 -17.52 -9.92
N VAL A 81 17.32 -17.75 -9.09
CA VAL A 81 16.08 -16.96 -9.08
C VAL A 81 16.38 -15.49 -8.74
N ILE A 82 17.22 -15.26 -7.72
CA ILE A 82 17.56 -13.90 -7.27
C ILE A 82 18.31 -13.11 -8.35
N ASN A 83 19.27 -13.74 -9.03
CA ASN A 83 20.09 -13.07 -10.03
C ASN A 83 19.28 -12.76 -11.29
N GLU A 84 18.41 -13.67 -11.72
CA GLU A 84 17.50 -13.37 -12.81
C GLU A 84 16.53 -12.24 -12.45
N TYR A 85 15.95 -12.28 -11.25
CA TYR A 85 15.09 -11.19 -10.78
C TYR A 85 15.82 -9.84 -10.81
N LYS A 86 17.07 -9.77 -10.33
CA LYS A 86 17.87 -8.53 -10.38
C LYS A 86 18.09 -8.06 -11.82
N ARG A 87 18.40 -8.99 -12.73
CA ARG A 87 18.65 -8.69 -14.14
C ARG A 87 17.39 -8.10 -14.80
N LEU A 88 16.26 -8.77 -14.63
CA LEU A 88 14.96 -8.35 -15.17
C LEU A 88 14.49 -7.03 -14.54
N ASP A 89 14.61 -6.87 -13.22
CA ASP A 89 14.16 -5.68 -12.50
C ASP A 89 14.95 -4.42 -12.89
N ARG A 90 16.26 -4.56 -13.17
CA ARG A 90 17.10 -3.46 -13.68
C ARG A 90 16.75 -3.09 -15.12
N ASN A 91 16.51 -4.10 -15.95
CA ASN A 91 16.28 -3.92 -17.38
C ASN A 91 14.80 -3.70 -17.74
N LYS A 92 13.89 -3.67 -16.76
CA LYS A 92 12.45 -3.51 -17.01
C LYS A 92 12.08 -2.23 -17.76
N LYS A 93 12.88 -1.16 -17.65
CA LYS A 93 12.67 0.07 -18.46
C LYS A 93 12.85 -0.19 -19.96
N TRP A 94 13.81 -1.03 -20.33
CA TRP A 94 14.01 -1.41 -21.73
C TRP A 94 12.83 -2.24 -22.25
N LEU A 95 12.28 -3.14 -21.42
CA LEU A 95 11.05 -3.88 -21.74
C LEU A 95 9.84 -2.95 -21.91
N MET A 96 9.82 -1.77 -21.29
CA MET A 96 8.75 -0.76 -21.42
C MET A 96 8.90 0.14 -22.66
N ASN A 97 10.06 0.13 -23.32
CA ASN A 97 10.36 0.99 -24.48
C ASN A 97 10.09 0.31 -25.83
N ASN A 98 9.56 -0.92 -25.84
CA ASN A 98 9.05 -1.50 -27.07
C ASN A 98 7.81 -0.71 -27.52
N GLU A 99 7.83 -0.21 -28.76
CA GLU A 99 6.82 0.67 -29.36
C GLU A 99 5.40 0.09 -29.36
N GLU A 100 5.26 -1.22 -29.09
CA GLU A 100 3.98 -1.92 -28.97
C GLU A 100 3.25 -1.66 -27.64
N ILE A 101 3.93 -1.14 -26.60
CA ILE A 101 3.36 -1.03 -25.25
C ILE A 101 2.78 0.36 -25.02
N LYS A 102 1.46 0.47 -25.01
CA LYS A 102 0.75 1.75 -24.81
C LYS A 102 0.86 2.23 -23.35
N PRO A 103 0.75 3.55 -23.08
CA PRO A 103 0.68 4.10 -21.72
C PRO A 103 -0.55 3.52 -20.99
N GLY A 104 -0.32 2.55 -20.10
CA GLY A 104 -1.37 1.76 -19.43
C GLY A 104 -1.02 0.28 -19.28
N GLU A 105 -0.10 -0.23 -20.11
CA GLU A 105 0.27 -1.66 -20.15
C GLU A 105 1.48 -2.02 -19.26
N LYS A 106 1.71 -1.25 -18.20
CA LYS A 106 2.73 -1.54 -17.17
C LYS A 106 2.61 -2.97 -16.61
N LEU A 107 1.39 -3.52 -16.60
CA LEU A 107 1.08 -4.90 -16.23
C LEU A 107 1.72 -5.95 -17.14
N TYR A 108 1.87 -5.66 -18.44
CA TYR A 108 2.42 -6.62 -19.40
C TYR A 108 3.90 -6.91 -19.13
N VAL A 109 4.68 -5.90 -18.76
CA VAL A 109 6.10 -6.10 -18.40
C VAL A 109 6.24 -7.01 -17.18
N TYR A 110 5.38 -6.85 -16.17
CA TYR A 110 5.40 -7.73 -15.00
C TYR A 110 4.96 -9.16 -15.32
N LYS A 111 4.07 -9.35 -16.30
CA LYS A 111 3.70 -10.67 -16.82
C LYS A 111 4.91 -11.37 -17.47
N ILE A 112 5.67 -10.64 -18.31
CA ILE A 112 6.90 -11.18 -18.92
C ILE A 112 7.95 -11.53 -17.85
N ILE A 113 8.18 -10.63 -16.89
CA ILE A 113 9.14 -10.88 -15.80
C ILE A 113 8.74 -12.13 -15.01
N LYS A 114 7.45 -12.26 -14.69
CA LYS A 114 6.92 -13.45 -14.00
C LYS A 114 7.19 -14.72 -14.81
N GLN A 115 6.86 -14.71 -16.10
CA GLN A 115 7.07 -15.87 -16.99
C GLN A 115 8.54 -16.30 -17.05
N ARG A 116 9.47 -15.35 -17.22
CA ARG A 116 10.92 -15.66 -17.24
C ARG A 116 11.45 -16.22 -15.92
N LEU A 117 10.90 -15.78 -14.79
CA LEU A 117 11.24 -16.37 -13.50
C LEU A 117 10.70 -17.80 -13.38
N MET A 118 9.51 -18.08 -13.92
CA MET A 118 8.93 -19.42 -13.94
C MET A 118 9.68 -20.39 -14.85
N GLU A 119 10.32 -19.91 -15.91
CA GLU A 119 11.22 -20.71 -16.76
C GLU A 119 12.43 -21.25 -16.00
N ILE A 120 12.89 -20.55 -14.95
CA ILE A 120 13.96 -21.02 -14.06
C ILE A 120 13.44 -22.05 -13.07
N HIS A 121 12.26 -21.79 -12.51
CA HIS A 121 11.66 -22.66 -11.50
C HIS A 121 10.14 -22.67 -11.64
N ASN A 122 9.57 -23.84 -11.92
CA ASN A 122 8.13 -23.99 -12.17
C ASN A 122 7.25 -23.95 -10.89
N ASP A 123 7.70 -23.26 -9.84
CA ASP A 123 6.94 -23.10 -8.59
C ASP A 123 6.91 -21.62 -8.22
N GLU A 124 5.78 -20.99 -8.54
CA GLU A 124 5.56 -19.57 -8.25
C GLU A 124 5.61 -19.26 -6.74
N GLN A 125 5.15 -20.19 -5.89
CA GLN A 125 5.12 -19.99 -4.46
C GLN A 125 6.53 -20.06 -3.86
N LEU A 126 7.39 -20.96 -4.38
CA LEU A 126 8.80 -21.00 -4.03
C LEU A 126 9.52 -19.72 -4.47
N ILE A 127 9.32 -19.28 -5.71
CA ILE A 127 9.89 -18.01 -6.20
C ILE A 127 9.45 -16.85 -5.30
N THR A 128 8.16 -16.77 -4.98
CA THR A 128 7.60 -15.74 -4.09
C THR A 128 8.32 -15.74 -2.75
N ASP A 129 8.46 -16.90 -2.11
CA ASP A 129 9.09 -17.04 -0.80
C ASP A 129 10.59 -16.66 -0.84
N VAL A 130 11.32 -17.08 -1.87
CA VAL A 130 12.73 -16.71 -2.09
C VAL A 130 12.87 -15.20 -2.23
N LEU A 131 12.08 -14.57 -3.10
CA LEU A 131 12.17 -13.14 -3.38
C LEU A 131 11.72 -12.28 -2.21
N VAL A 132 10.65 -12.66 -1.52
CA VAL A 132 10.23 -12.03 -0.26
C VAL A 132 11.37 -12.12 0.76
N LYS A 133 11.91 -13.32 1.01
CA LYS A 133 13.00 -13.49 1.99
C LYS A 133 14.22 -12.66 1.63
N TYR A 134 14.61 -12.64 0.37
CA TYR A 134 15.75 -11.86 -0.14
C TYR A 134 15.54 -10.35 0.05
N LEU A 135 14.45 -9.79 -0.49
CA LEU A 135 14.22 -8.35 -0.56
C LEU A 135 13.98 -7.72 0.81
N TYR A 136 13.27 -8.42 1.71
CA TYR A 136 13.00 -7.90 3.05
C TYR A 136 14.20 -8.07 4.00
N LYS A 137 14.99 -9.15 3.89
CA LYS A 137 16.25 -9.26 4.66
C LYS A 137 17.26 -8.19 4.27
N LYS A 138 17.41 -7.91 2.97
CA LYS A 138 18.28 -6.83 2.47
C LYS A 138 17.72 -5.42 2.76
N LYS A 139 16.46 -5.32 3.22
CA LYS A 139 15.74 -4.05 3.42
C LYS A 139 15.68 -3.20 2.14
N SER A 140 15.45 -3.83 0.98
CA SER A 140 15.34 -3.12 -0.30
C SER A 140 14.25 -2.06 -0.25
N LYS A 141 14.50 -0.84 -0.73
CA LYS A 141 13.46 0.18 -0.91
C LYS A 141 12.54 -0.14 -2.10
N PHE A 142 13.05 -0.87 -3.09
CA PHE A 142 12.33 -1.22 -4.31
C PHE A 142 11.80 -2.66 -4.23
N LYS A 143 10.48 -2.78 -4.12
CA LYS A 143 9.77 -4.08 -4.09
C LYS A 143 8.56 -4.12 -5.02
N SER A 144 8.35 -3.09 -5.84
CA SER A 144 7.16 -3.00 -6.71
C SER A 144 7.09 -4.21 -7.65
N THR A 145 8.18 -4.57 -8.31
CA THR A 145 8.21 -5.73 -9.23
C THR A 145 7.85 -7.05 -8.54
N LEU A 146 8.30 -7.27 -7.31
CA LEU A 146 7.87 -8.41 -6.50
C LEU A 146 6.34 -8.42 -6.31
N TRP A 147 5.77 -7.29 -5.89
CA TRP A 147 4.33 -7.18 -5.63
C TRP A 147 3.49 -7.28 -6.91
N GLU A 148 3.97 -6.72 -8.01
CA GLU A 148 3.26 -6.75 -9.29
C GLU A 148 3.30 -8.16 -9.93
N CYS A 149 4.40 -8.91 -9.74
CA CYS A 149 4.50 -10.28 -10.26
C CYS A 149 3.85 -11.34 -9.34
N PHE A 150 3.94 -11.18 -8.02
CA PHE A 150 3.61 -12.23 -7.04
C PHE A 150 2.71 -11.75 -5.90
N GLY A 151 2.05 -10.61 -6.06
CA GLY A 151 1.18 -10.02 -5.04
C GLY A 151 0.02 -10.93 -4.61
N GLU A 152 -0.50 -11.74 -5.52
CA GLU A 152 -1.54 -12.73 -5.24
C GLU A 152 -1.06 -13.78 -4.22
N HIS A 153 0.10 -14.41 -4.46
CA HIS A 153 0.69 -15.37 -3.52
C HIS A 153 1.03 -14.71 -2.19
N ILE A 154 1.55 -13.49 -2.20
CA ILE A 154 1.83 -12.75 -0.97
C ILE A 154 0.56 -12.49 -0.16
N LEU A 155 -0.54 -12.11 -0.82
CA LEU A 155 -1.84 -11.90 -0.19
C LEU A 155 -2.39 -13.20 0.40
N GLU A 156 -2.29 -14.31 -0.33
CA GLU A 156 -2.74 -15.62 0.14
C GLU A 156 -1.89 -16.12 1.33
N ASN A 157 -0.58 -15.84 1.32
CA ASN A 157 0.29 -16.09 2.47
C ASN A 157 -0.13 -15.28 3.69
N LEU A 158 -0.46 -14.00 3.50
CA LEU A 158 -0.96 -13.13 4.57
C LEU A 158 -2.26 -13.66 5.16
N LYS A 159 -3.25 -13.99 4.32
CA LYS A 159 -4.54 -14.55 4.77
C LYS A 159 -4.34 -15.79 5.63
N ILE A 160 -3.47 -16.72 5.19
CA ILE A 160 -3.20 -17.96 5.91
C ILE A 160 -2.42 -17.70 7.20
N ASN A 161 -1.39 -16.86 7.16
CA ASN A 161 -0.59 -16.57 8.36
C ASN A 161 -1.37 -15.76 9.40
N LEU A 162 -2.41 -15.02 9.00
CA LEU A 162 -3.26 -14.24 9.89
C LEU A 162 -4.58 -14.92 10.25
N ARG A 163 -4.90 -16.09 9.67
CA ARG A 163 -6.19 -16.78 9.82
C ARG A 163 -6.65 -16.94 11.27
N ASN A 164 -5.72 -17.24 12.16
CA ASN A 164 -6.02 -17.50 13.57
C ASN A 164 -5.81 -16.27 14.47
N PHE A 165 -5.34 -15.15 13.94
CA PHE A 165 -5.10 -13.95 14.74
C PHE A 165 -6.42 -13.25 15.09
N LYS A 166 -6.50 -12.71 16.31
CA LYS A 166 -7.64 -11.95 16.80
C LYS A 166 -7.17 -10.61 17.38
N ALA A 167 -8.01 -9.58 17.29
CA ALA A 167 -7.77 -8.33 18.00
C ALA A 167 -8.05 -8.51 19.49
N CYS A 168 -7.14 -8.04 20.35
CA CYS A 168 -7.34 -8.06 21.79
C CYS A 168 -8.46 -7.10 22.20
N GLY A 169 -9.44 -7.59 22.98
CA GLY A 169 -10.57 -6.77 23.43
C GLY A 169 -10.22 -5.61 24.37
N ASN A 170 -8.99 -5.56 24.88
CA ASN A 170 -8.52 -4.46 25.74
C ASN A 170 -7.61 -3.48 24.98
N CYS A 171 -6.55 -3.98 24.33
CA CYS A 171 -5.55 -3.12 23.69
C CYS A 171 -5.62 -3.07 22.15
N GLY A 172 -6.57 -3.76 21.52
CA GLY A 172 -6.73 -3.80 20.05
C GLY A 172 -5.63 -4.56 19.29
N LYS A 173 -4.51 -4.91 19.93
CA LYS A 173 -3.39 -5.60 19.26
C LYS A 173 -3.80 -6.97 18.75
N MET A 174 -3.40 -7.28 17.52
CA MET A 174 -3.54 -8.62 16.94
C MET A 174 -2.66 -9.62 17.67
N PHE A 175 -3.22 -10.76 18.08
CA PHE A 175 -2.49 -11.82 18.76
C PHE A 175 -2.95 -13.20 18.30
N SER A 176 -2.06 -14.19 18.41
CA SER A 176 -2.44 -15.60 18.25
C SER A 176 -3.07 -16.09 19.56
N PRO A 177 -4.36 -16.44 19.57
CA PRO A 177 -5.04 -16.89 20.76
C PRO A 177 -4.57 -18.31 21.14
N SER A 178 -4.46 -18.57 22.44
CA SER A 178 -4.21 -19.91 22.99
C SER A 178 -5.41 -20.84 22.85
N SER A 179 -6.63 -20.27 22.79
CA SER A 179 -7.88 -21.00 22.62
C SER A 179 -8.90 -20.16 21.83
N ASN A 180 -9.92 -20.80 21.27
CA ASN A 180 -11.00 -20.07 20.59
C ASN A 180 -11.73 -19.06 21.50
N LYS A 181 -11.73 -19.29 22.82
CA LYS A 181 -12.37 -18.42 23.81
C LYS A 181 -11.48 -17.25 24.26
N SER A 182 -10.19 -17.22 23.89
CA SER A 182 -9.27 -16.18 24.34
C SER A 182 -9.66 -14.81 23.78
N LYS A 183 -10.11 -13.91 24.66
CA LYS A 183 -10.53 -12.54 24.32
C LYS A 183 -9.39 -11.51 24.42
N TYR A 184 -8.36 -11.82 25.21
CA TYR A 184 -7.27 -10.91 25.53
C TYR A 184 -5.92 -11.51 25.12
N CYS A 185 -4.99 -10.66 24.71
CA CYS A 185 -3.61 -11.07 24.51
C CYS A 185 -2.95 -11.44 25.85
N ASN A 186 -1.85 -12.18 25.81
CA ASN A 186 -1.16 -12.68 27.02
C ASN A 186 -0.89 -11.60 28.08
N ASN A 187 -0.51 -10.39 27.65
CA ASN A 187 -0.23 -9.29 28.57
C ASN A 187 -1.50 -8.73 29.23
N CYS A 188 -2.60 -8.64 28.49
CA CYS A 188 -3.87 -8.15 29.01
C CYS A 188 -4.59 -9.19 29.87
N SER A 189 -4.46 -10.48 29.55
CA SER A 189 -5.00 -11.58 30.38
C SER A 189 -4.37 -11.56 31.76
N LYS A 190 -3.03 -11.55 31.85
CA LYS A 190 -2.31 -11.51 33.13
C LYS A 190 -2.68 -10.31 34.02
N LYS A 191 -2.96 -9.16 33.42
CA LYS A 191 -3.39 -7.96 34.15
C LYS A 191 -4.82 -8.09 34.71
N ASN A 192 -5.68 -8.85 34.05
CA ASN A 192 -7.03 -9.13 34.54
C ASN A 192 -7.03 -10.22 35.61
N ASP A 193 -6.16 -11.23 35.52
CA ASP A 193 -6.06 -12.30 36.52
C ASP A 193 -5.49 -11.82 37.87
N LEU A 194 -4.85 -10.64 37.89
CA LEU A 194 -4.30 -9.98 39.08
C LEU A 194 -5.27 -8.97 39.73
N ARG A 195 -6.53 -8.89 39.26
CA ARG A 195 -7.60 -8.06 39.82
C ARG A 195 -8.67 -8.94 40.45
#